data_AF-A0AAW9FJ91-F1
#
_entry.id   AF-A0AAW9FJ91-F1
#
_cell.length_a   1.000
_cell.length_b   1.000
_cell.length_c   1.000
_cell.angle_alpha   90.00
_cell.angle_beta   90.00
_cell.angle_gamma   90.00
#
_symmetry.space_group_name_H-M   'P 1'
#
loop_
_entity.id
_entity.type
_entity.pdbx_description
1 polymer ?
#
loop_
_entity_poly.entity_id
_entity_poly.type
_entity_poly.pdbx_seq_one_letter_code
_entity_poly.pdbx_strand_id
1 'polypeptide(L)'
;MDRIETIVIKAIVELLEIGDRETVTRETRLQDLGIDSALMLELFLMVEDNVPDVEIDPAKLRPEHFSTVESLTAFVASTSQEEAA
;
A
#
# COMPACT_ATOMS: atom_id res chain seq x y z
N MET A 1 -11.09 11.10 -0.60
CA MET A 1 -10.35 9.85 -0.38
C MET A 1 -10.29 9.12 -1.70
N ASP A 2 -9.07 8.87 -2.14
CA ASP A 2 -8.83 8.06 -3.31
C ASP A 2 -9.24 6.60 -3.01
N ARG A 3 -9.80 5.88 -3.98
CA ARG A 3 -10.26 4.50 -3.77
C ARG A 3 -9.08 3.60 -3.36
N ILE A 4 -7.91 3.85 -3.96
CA ILE A 4 -6.68 3.08 -3.71
C ILE A 4 -6.17 3.37 -2.30
N GLU A 5 -6.19 4.63 -1.86
CA GLU A 5 -5.82 5.03 -0.49
C GLU A 5 -6.62 4.25 0.55
N THR A 6 -7.93 4.13 0.34
CA THR A 6 -8.82 3.42 1.28
C THR A 6 -8.48 1.92 1.34
N ILE A 7 -8.13 1.32 0.20
CA ILE A 7 -7.77 -0.09 0.10
C ILE A 7 -6.41 -0.34 0.77
N VAL A 8 -5.41 0.50 0.49
CA VAL A 8 -4.08 0.41 1.10
C VAL A 8 -4.17 0.57 2.62
N ILE A 9 -4.89 1.58 3.12
CA ILE A 9 -5.09 1.77 4.56
C ILE A 9 -5.79 0.56 5.17
N LYS A 10 -6.85 0.05 4.53
CA LYS A 10 -7.57 -1.14 5.02
C LYS A 10 -6.63 -2.34 5.09
N ALA A 11 -5.85 -2.59 4.04
CA ALA A 11 -4.92 -3.71 3.98
C ALA A 11 -3.83 -3.61 5.06
N ILE A 12 -3.27 -2.41 5.30
CA ILE A 12 -2.31 -2.17 6.39
C ILE A 12 -2.93 -2.46 7.76
N VAL A 13 -4.16 -1.99 7.99
CA VAL A 13 -4.86 -2.17 9.27
C VAL A 13 -5.17 -3.65 9.52
N GLU A 14 -5.60 -4.38 8.49
CA GLU A 14 -5.86 -5.83 8.59
C GLU A 14 -4.57 -6.62 8.77
N LEU A 15 -3.49 -6.26 8.06
CA LEU A 15 -2.20 -6.94 8.14
C LEU A 15 -1.53 -6.77 9.50
N LEU A 16 -1.61 -5.57 10.07
CA LEU A 16 -1.00 -5.25 11.38
C LEU A 16 -1.94 -5.52 12.56
N GLU A 17 -3.14 -6.04 12.28
CA GLU A 17 -4.19 -6.27 13.28
C GLU A 17 -4.48 -5.03 14.15
N ILE A 18 -4.32 -3.84 13.56
CA ILE A 18 -4.55 -2.57 14.26
C ILE A 18 -6.07 -2.43 14.44
N GLY A 19 -6.53 -2.33 15.69
CA GLY A 19 -7.97 -2.23 15.99
C GLY A 19 -8.63 -0.97 15.42
N ASP A 20 -7.86 0.09 15.22
CA ASP A 20 -8.35 1.41 14.82
C ASP A 20 -7.69 1.90 13.54
N ARG A 21 -8.49 2.05 12.47
CA ARG A 21 -8.04 2.63 11.19
C ARG A 21 -7.60 4.08 11.31
N GLU A 22 -8.02 4.75 12.38
CA GLU A 22 -7.77 6.17 12.64
C GLU A 22 -6.31 6.45 13.00
N THR A 23 -5.52 5.44 13.38
CA THR A 23 -4.08 5.59 13.65
C THR A 23 -3.22 5.54 12.40
N VAL A 24 -3.76 5.03 11.28
CA VAL A 24 -3.04 4.95 10.01
C VAL A 24 -3.52 6.08 9.10
N THR A 25 -2.66 7.06 8.90
CA THR A 25 -2.90 8.22 8.02
C THR A 25 -1.96 8.16 6.82
N ARG A 26 -2.23 8.96 5.80
CA ARG A 26 -1.35 9.10 4.62
C ARG A 26 0.08 9.55 4.99
N GLU A 27 0.24 10.28 6.10
CA GLU A 27 1.53 10.77 6.61
C GLU A 27 2.25 9.72 7.48
N THR A 28 1.54 8.65 7.88
CA THR A 28 2.10 7.56 8.66
C THR A 28 3.17 6.84 7.85
N ARG A 29 4.31 6.60 8.49
CA ARG A 29 5.44 5.92 7.87
C ARG A 29 5.28 4.41 8.00
N LEU A 30 5.43 3.67 6.90
CA LEU A 30 5.28 2.20 6.90
C LEU A 30 6.32 1.52 7.81
N GLN A 31 7.54 2.07 7.85
CA GLN A 31 8.60 1.61 8.75
C GLN A 31 8.31 1.84 10.24
N ASP A 32 7.50 2.85 10.59
CA ASP A 32 7.10 3.12 11.97
C ASP A 32 6.07 2.10 12.47
N LEU A 33 5.28 1.58 11.54
CA LEU A 33 4.33 0.50 11.76
C LEU A 33 4.98 -0.88 11.89
N GLY A 34 6.30 -1.00 11.69
CA GLY A 34 7.01 -2.29 11.72
C GLY A 34 6.73 -3.16 10.49
N ILE A 35 6.37 -2.56 9.36
CA ILE A 35 6.20 -3.28 8.09
C ILE A 35 7.59 -3.75 7.60
N ASP A 36 7.87 -5.03 7.78
CA ASP A 36 9.07 -5.71 7.26
C ASP A 36 8.90 -6.14 5.80
N SER A 37 10.01 -6.53 5.14
CA SER A 37 9.99 -7.04 3.77
C SER A 37 9.06 -8.24 3.53
N ALA A 38 8.81 -9.05 4.56
CA ALA A 38 7.85 -10.15 4.48
C ALA A 38 6.39 -9.63 4.49
N LEU A 39 6.07 -8.73 5.41
CA LEU A 39 4.75 -8.10 5.52
C LEU A 39 4.43 -7.26 4.27
N MET A 40 5.44 -6.65 3.64
CA MET A 40 5.25 -5.92 2.39
C MET A 40 4.73 -6.81 1.26
N LEU A 41 5.26 -8.02 1.12
CA LEU A 41 4.78 -8.95 0.09
C LEU A 41 3.32 -9.35 0.34
N GLU A 42 2.94 -9.58 1.59
CA GLU A 42 1.54 -9.86 1.95
C GLU A 42 0.64 -8.64 1.72
N LEU A 43 1.13 -7.44 2.04
CA LEU A 43 0.40 -6.20 1.78
C LEU A 43 0.11 -6.04 0.29
N PHE A 44 1.07 -6.34 -0.58
CA PHE A 44 0.87 -6.26 -2.03
C PHE A 44 -0.15 -7.25 -2.53
N LEU A 45 -0.02 -8.53 -2.15
CA LEU A 45 -1.00 -9.56 -2.49
C LEU A 45 -2.41 -9.13 -2.06
N MET A 46 -2.54 -8.55 -0.87
CA MET A 46 -3.83 -8.05 -0.39
C MET A 46 -4.33 -6.83 -1.18
N VAL A 47 -3.46 -5.89 -1.53
CA VAL A 47 -3.83 -4.72 -2.34
C VAL A 47 -4.21 -5.14 -3.76
N GLU A 48 -3.45 -6.01 -4.41
CA GLU A 48 -3.72 -6.57 -5.75
C GLU A 48 -5.05 -7.35 -5.78
N ASP A 49 -5.34 -8.13 -4.74
CA ASP A 49 -6.64 -8.83 -4.62
C ASP A 49 -7.82 -7.86 -4.51
N ASN A 50 -7.62 -6.69 -3.89
CA ASN A 50 -8.67 -5.69 -3.69
C ASN A 50 -8.77 -4.65 -4.82
N VAL A 51 -7.70 -4.43 -5.58
CA VAL A 51 -7.63 -3.52 -6.72
C VAL A 51 -7.56 -4.33 -8.00
N PRO A 52 -8.71 -4.62 -8.64
CA PRO A 52 -8.69 -5.20 -9.98
C PRO A 52 -7.95 -4.23 -10.92
N ASP A 53 -7.11 -4.76 -11.81
CA ASP A 53 -6.28 -3.98 -12.76
C ASP A 53 -5.07 -3.27 -12.10
N VAL A 54 -4.52 -3.85 -11.04
CA VAL A 54 -3.20 -3.47 -10.54
C VAL A 54 -2.32 -4.69 -10.38
N GLU A 55 -1.10 -4.59 -10.89
CA GLU A 55 -0.04 -5.57 -10.69
C GLU A 55 1.15 -4.84 -10.04
N ILE A 56 1.44 -5.21 -8.79
CA ILE A 56 2.52 -4.59 -8.02
C ILE A 56 3.78 -5.42 -8.22
N ASP A 57 4.67 -4.91 -9.07
CA ASP A 57 5.95 -5.58 -9.30
C ASP A 57 6.95 -5.27 -8.17
N PRO A 58 7.35 -6.27 -7.36
CA PRO A 58 8.23 -6.03 -6.24
C PRO A 58 9.65 -5.60 -6.65
N ALA A 59 10.06 -5.82 -7.90
CA ALA A 59 11.35 -5.37 -8.41
C ALA A 59 11.35 -3.88 -8.79
N LYS A 60 10.18 -3.28 -9.05
CA LYS A 60 10.04 -1.83 -9.31
C LYS A 60 9.99 -1.00 -8.02
N LEU A 61 9.80 -1.65 -6.88
CA LEU A 61 9.68 -0.97 -5.60
C LEU A 61 11.01 -0.38 -5.16
N ARG A 62 10.95 0.91 -4.78
CA ARG A 62 12.09 1.66 -4.26
C ARG A 62 11.84 2.04 -2.82
N PRO A 63 12.90 2.22 -2.00
CA PRO A 63 12.80 2.75 -0.63
C PRO A 63 11.94 4.02 -0.51
N GLU A 64 11.87 4.83 -1.57
CA GLU A 64 11.07 6.06 -1.64
C GLU A 64 9.56 5.78 -1.64
N HIS A 65 9.10 4.68 -2.26
CA HIS A 65 7.70 4.25 -2.25
C HIS A 65 7.26 3.74 -0.87
N PHE A 66 8.21 3.37 -0.02
CA PHE A 66 7.98 2.84 1.31
C PHE A 66 8.07 3.87 2.43
N SER A 67 8.25 5.16 2.09
CA SER A 67 8.37 6.20 3.11
C SER A 67 7.08 6.36 3.91
N THR A 68 5.93 6.45 3.25
CA THR A 68 4.63 6.71 3.86
C THR A 68 3.51 5.97 3.15
N VAL A 69 2.35 5.87 3.81
CA VAL A 69 1.12 5.33 3.20
C VAL A 69 0.75 6.09 1.92
N GLU A 70 0.98 7.41 1.90
CA GLU A 70 0.80 8.23 0.69
C GLU A 70 1.69 7.78 -0.46
N SER A 71 3.00 7.60 -0.22
CA SER A 71 3.94 7.14 -1.25
C SER A 71 3.54 5.79 -1.84
N LEU A 72 3.11 4.86 -0.99
CA LEU A 72 2.66 3.55 -1.44
C LEU A 72 1.38 3.66 -2.27
N THR A 73 0.41 4.43 -1.78
CA THR A 73 -0.85 4.69 -2.49
C THR A 73 -0.60 5.31 -3.86
N ALA A 74 0.29 6.31 -3.94
CA ALA A 74 0.66 6.97 -5.18
C ALA A 74 1.34 6.00 -6.16
N PHE A 75 2.18 5.09 -5.66
CA PHE A 75 2.79 4.05 -6.47
C PHE A 75 1.73 3.10 -7.06
N VAL A 76 0.83 2.58 -6.22
CA VAL A 76 -0.26 1.68 -6.65
C VAL A 76 -1.17 2.39 -7.66
N ALA A 77 -1.47 3.66 -7.43
CA ALA A 77 -2.27 4.47 -8.35
C ALA A 77 -1.56 4.69 -9.71
N SER A 78 -0.24 4.86 -9.72
CA SER A 78 0.53 4.95 -10.98
C SER A 78 0.48 3.63 -11.75
N THR A 79 0.64 2.50 -11.07
CA THR A 79 0.59 1.17 -11.71
C THR A 79 -0.78 0.88 -12.33
N SER A 80 -1.89 1.28 -11.70
CA SER A 80 -3.24 1.15 -12.27
C SER A 80 -3.50 2.06 -13.49
N GLN A 81 -2.60 3.00 -13.81
CA GLN A 81 -2.76 3.90 -14.96
C GLN A 81 -1.80 3.54 -16.12
N GLU A 82 -0.76 2.73 -15.86
CA GLU A 82 0.27 2.39 -16.86
C GLU A 82 -0.19 1.35 -17.89
N GLU A 83 -1.26 0.58 -17.65
CA GLU A 83 -1.82 -0.36 -18.65
C GLU A 83 -2.68 0.31 -19.74
N ALA A 84 -2.93 1.63 -19.67
CA ALA A 84 -3.74 2.35 -20.65
C ALA A 84 -2.94 3.10 -21.75
N ALA A 85 -1.61 2.93 -21.83
CA ALA A 85 -0.73 3.67 -22.77
C ALA A 85 -0.18 2.83 -23.93
#